data_AF-A0A0G3G437-F1
#
_entry.id   AF-A0A0G3G437-F1
#
_cell.length_a   1.000
_cell.length_b   1.000
_cell.length_c   1.000
_cell.angle_alpha   90.00
_cell.angle_beta   90.00
_cell.angle_gamma   90.00
#
_symmetry.space_group_name_H-M   'P 1'
#
loop_
_entity.id
_entity.type
_entity.pdbx_description
1 polymer ?
#
loop_
_entity_poly.entity_id
_entity_poly.type
_entity_poly.pdbx_seq_one_letter_code
_entity_poly.pdbx_strand_id
1 'polypeptide(L)' 'MRQKRTDGGLVLVGLVLLGIGLYAIFGGQLAFTPIAPREGSGFGGPVATVIGVAFVIGGLYFLRESRR' A
#
# COMPACT_ATOMS: atom_id res chain seq x y z
N MET A 1 5.67 -33.13 -9.78
CA MET A 1 6.11 -31.76 -9.45
C MET A 1 4.96 -31.07 -8.75
N ARG A 2 5.11 -30.72 -7.46
CA ARG A 2 4.03 -30.14 -6.64
C ARG A 2 3.87 -28.68 -7.05
N GLN A 3 2.87 -28.38 -7.88
CA GLN A 3 2.61 -27.04 -8.39
C GLN A 3 2.26 -26.15 -7.19
N LYS A 4 3.21 -25.30 -6.79
CA LYS A 4 3.01 -24.36 -5.68
C LYS A 4 1.99 -23.33 -6.15
N ARG A 5 0.72 -23.55 -5.81
CA ARG A 5 -0.39 -22.68 -6.22
C ARG A 5 -0.13 -21.33 -5.58
N THR A 6 0.22 -20.33 -6.39
CA THR A 6 0.37 -18.96 -5.89
C THR A 6 -1.03 -18.42 -5.62
N ASP A 7 -1.28 -17.94 -4.40
CA ASP A 7 -2.58 -17.40 -4.05
C ASP A 7 -2.77 -16.03 -4.71
N GLY A 8 -3.47 -16.01 -5.84
CA GLY A 8 -3.70 -14.80 -6.63
C GLY A 8 -4.37 -13.67 -5.84
N GLY A 9 -5.21 -14.00 -4.85
CA GLY A 9 -5.82 -13.00 -3.96
C GLY A 9 -4.78 -12.28 -3.08
N LEU A 10 -3.83 -13.01 -2.50
CA LEU A 10 -2.75 -12.42 -1.71
C LEU A 10 -1.80 -11.59 -2.58
N VAL A 11 -1.58 -12.00 -3.83
CA VAL A 11 -0.84 -11.20 -4.80
C VAL A 11 -1.52 -9.87 -5.05
N LEU A 12 -2.83 -9.89 -5.29
CA LEU A 12 -3.60 -8.70 -5.61
C LEU A 12 -3.64 -7.72 -4.43
N VAL A 13 -3.84 -8.22 -3.21
CA VAL A 13 -3.74 -7.42 -1.97
C VAL A 13 -2.34 -6.81 -1.84
N GLY A 14 -1.28 -7.61 -2.05
CA GLY A 14 0.09 -7.15 -1.97
C GLY A 14 0.39 -6.01 -2.95
N LEU A 15 -0.05 -6.15 -4.21
CA LEU A 15 0.12 -5.11 -5.24
C LEU A 15 -0.65 -3.83 -4.93
N VAL A 16 -1.88 -3.94 -4.41
CA VAL A 16 -2.69 -2.78 -4.02
C VAL A 16 -2.00 -2.02 -2.87
N LEU A 17 -1.53 -2.73 -1.85
CA LEU A 17 -0.82 -2.11 -0.72
C LEU A 17 0.47 -1.42 -1.17
N LEU A 18 1.22 -2.04 -2.09
CA LEU A 18 2.38 -1.39 -2.69
C LEU A 18 2.00 -0.12 -3.46
N GLY A 19 0.94 -0.16 -4.26
CA GLY A 19 0.46 1.00 -5.02
C GLY A 19 0.08 2.16 -4.11
N ILE A 20 -0.69 1.90 -3.05
CA ILE A 20 -1.11 2.90 -2.06
C ILE A 20 0.11 3.43 -1.29
N GLY A 21 1.01 2.54 -0.86
CA GLY A 21 2.19 2.92 -0.09
C GLY A 21 3.17 3.79 -0.88
N LEU A 22 3.44 3.43 -2.15
CA LEU A 22 4.29 4.23 -3.04
C LEU A 22 3.62 5.57 -3.35
N TYR A 23 2.31 5.59 -3.62
CA TYR A 23 1.57 6.83 -3.82
C TYR A 23 1.69 7.77 -2.62
N ALA A 24 1.57 7.24 -1.40
CA ALA A 24 1.74 8.02 -0.17
C ALA A 24 3.15 8.57 0.01
N ILE A 25 4.18 7.77 -0.30
CA ILE A 25 5.59 8.17 -0.17
C ILE A 25 5.93 9.27 -1.17
N PHE A 26 5.59 9.10 -2.45
CA PHE A 26 5.95 10.04 -3.52
C PHE A 26 5.01 11.23 -3.62
N GLY A 27 3.73 11.07 -3.28
CA GLY A 27 2.75 12.15 -3.26
C GLY A 27 2.88 13.04 -2.03
N GLY A 28 3.52 12.57 -0.95
CA GLY A 28 3.72 13.33 0.29
C GLY A 28 2.42 13.70 1.02
N GLN A 29 1.28 13.21 0.55
CA GLN A 29 -0.06 13.46 1.07
C GLN A 29 -0.92 12.21 0.90
N LEU A 30 -1.62 11.85 1.97
CA LEU A 30 -2.64 10.81 2.03
C LEU A 30 -3.97 11.47 2.41
N ALA A 31 -4.85 11.61 1.43
CA ALA A 31 -6.21 12.10 1.63
C ALA A 31 -7.20 10.95 1.40
N PHE A 32 -7.97 10.61 2.41
CA PHE A 32 -9.06 9.61 2.33
C PHE A 32 -10.41 10.25 1.95
N THR A 33 -10.38 11.42 1.32
CA THR A 33 -11.60 12.18 0.96
C THR A 33 -11.83 12.12 -0.56
N PRO A 34 -13.04 11.73 -1.00
CA PRO A 34 -13.32 11.50 -2.43
C PRO A 34 -13.45 12.77 -3.28
N ILE A 35 -13.56 13.97 -2.69
CA ILE A 35 -13.92 15.18 -3.44
C ILE A 35 -13.34 16.40 -2.73
N ALA A 36 -12.34 17.04 -3.35
CA ALA A 36 -11.61 18.23 -2.89
C ALA A 36 -10.96 18.08 -1.49
N PRO A 37 -9.63 17.92 -1.41
CA PRO A 37 -8.93 18.05 -0.14
C PRO A 37 -9.22 19.44 0.42
N ARG A 38 -10.07 19.54 1.45
CA ARG A 38 -10.12 20.75 2.26
C ARG A 38 -8.74 20.91 2.88
N GLU A 39 -8.20 22.12 2.89
CA GLU A 39 -6.93 22.42 3.56
C GLU A 39 -6.97 21.84 4.98
N GLY A 40 -6.18 20.79 5.25
CA GLY A 40 -6.18 20.03 6.51
C GLY A 40 -6.86 18.65 6.52
N SER A 41 -7.48 18.18 5.43
CA SER A 41 -8.24 16.90 5.37
C SER A 41 -7.39 15.64 5.04
N GLY A 42 -6.09 15.64 5.35
CA GLY A 42 -5.22 14.51 5.05
C GLY A 42 -3.96 14.46 5.92
N PHE A 43 -3.32 13.30 5.96
CA PHE A 43 -1.99 13.17 6.53
C PHE A 43 -0.99 13.67 5.49
N GLY A 44 -0.31 14.77 5.78
CA GLY A 44 0.72 15.35 4.93
C GLY A 44 2.13 15.21 5.53
N GLY A 45 3.14 15.29 4.67
CA GLY A 45 4.54 15.34 5.10
C GLY A 45 5.05 14.03 5.71
N PRO A 46 5.89 14.08 6.76
CA PRO A 46 6.56 12.88 7.29
C PRO A 46 5.61 11.77 7.72
N VAL A 47 4.41 12.13 8.20
CA VAL A 47 3.37 11.15 8.62
C VAL A 47 2.85 10.36 7.41
N ALA A 48 2.65 11.02 6.26
CA ALA A 48 2.24 10.35 5.03
C ALA A 48 3.29 9.34 4.56
N THR A 49 4.56 9.71 4.67
CA THR A 49 5.68 8.83 4.34
C THR A 49 5.74 7.61 5.26
N VAL A 50 5.58 7.79 6.58
CA VAL A 50 5.57 6.67 7.54
C VAL A 50 4.43 5.69 7.25
N ILE A 51 3.22 6.21 7.00
CA ILE A 51 2.06 5.40 6.63
C ILE A 51 2.34 4.67 5.31
N GLY A 52 2.90 5.37 4.32
CA GLY A 52 3.26 4.77 3.04
C GLY A 52 4.29 3.64 3.16
N VAL A 53 5.31 3.81 4.00
CA VAL A 53 6.32 2.77 4.28
C VAL A 53 5.67 1.54 4.93
N ALA A 54 4.75 1.73 5.88
CA ALA A 54 4.02 0.62 6.50
C ALA A 54 3.20 -0.16 5.46
N PHE A 55 2.52 0.54 4.54
CA PHE A 55 1.81 -0.08 3.43
C PHE A 55 2.73 -0.85 2.48
N VAL A 56 3.91 -0.30 2.16
CA VAL A 56 4.90 -1.00 1.32
C VAL A 56 5.38 -2.29 1.98
N ILE A 57 5.73 -2.23 3.28
CA ILE A 57 6.18 -3.41 4.04
C ILE A 57 5.09 -4.48 4.08
N GLY A 58 3.84 -4.08 4.36
CA GLY A 58 2.69 -4.98 4.33
C GLY A 58 2.48 -5.62 2.95
N GLY A 59 2.56 -4.82 1.88
CA GLY A 59 2.45 -5.31 0.50
C GLY A 59 3.51 -6.35 0.16
N LEU A 60 4.78 -6.09 0.51
CA LEU A 60 5.87 -7.05 0.33
C LEU A 60 5.66 -8.33 1.14
N TYR A 61 5.13 -8.23 2.36
CA TYR A 61 4.79 -9.37 3.18
C TYR A 61 3.72 -10.25 2.51
N PHE A 62 2.63 -9.66 2.04
CA PHE A 62 1.57 -10.40 1.34
C PHE A 62 2.05 -11.06 0.04
N LEU A 63 2.93 -10.40 -0.74
CA LEU A 63 3.56 -10.99 -1.93
C LEU A 63 4.55 -12.12 -1.59
N ARG A 64 5.12 -12.10 -0.39
CA ARG A 64 5.97 -13.18 0.10
C ARG A 64 5.12 -14.35 0.56
N GLU A 65 4.03 -14.09 1.26
CA GLU A 65 3.11 -15.10 1.76
C GLU A 65 2.30 -15.76 0.63
N SER A 66 1.98 -15.04 -0.43
CA SER A 66 1.28 -15.60 -1.60
C SER A 66 2.05 -16.72 -2.30
N ARG A 67 3.36 -16.80 -2.08
CA ARG A 67 4.27 -17.81 -2.63
C ARG A 67 4.53 -18.95 -1.64
N ARG A 68 4.02 -18.88 -0.40
CA ARG A 68 4.27 -19.90 0.63
C ARG A 68 3.42 -21.13 0.43
#